data_AF-A0A0C3RJG5-F1
#
_entry.id   AF-A0A0C3RJG5-F1
#
_cell.length_a   1.000
_cell.length_b   1.000
_cell.length_c   1.000
_cell.angle_alpha   90.00
_cell.angle_beta   90.00
_cell.angle_gamma   90.00
#
_symmetry.space_group_name_H-M   'P 1'
#
loop_
_entity.id
_entity.type
_entity.pdbx_description
1 polymer ?
#
loop_
_entity_poly.entity_id
_entity_poly.type
_entity_poly.pdbx_seq_one_letter_code
_entity_poly.pdbx_strand_id
1 'polypeptide(L)'
;NMSSKVTAALAGALTFAMYSGLGMAAADPYQLNLPEPQTIIARQIYDQHTLALWICLVIFIGVFGTMFYSVLKHRKDAGYKAANFHHSTTVEIIWTIIPFFILVGMAYPATKTIIAMKDTSSPDITIKTTGYQWKWGYDY
;
A
#
# COMPACT_ATOMS: atom_id res chain seq x y z
N ASN A 1 9.48 -0.25 55.81
CA ASN A 1 10.48 -0.56 54.75
C ASN A 1 10.02 -1.50 53.63
N MET A 2 8.77 -1.98 53.61
CA MET A 2 8.29 -2.87 52.53
C MET A 2 7.57 -2.10 51.41
N SER A 3 6.79 -1.07 51.75
CA SER A 3 6.05 -0.24 50.78
C SER A 3 6.97 0.50 49.80
N SER A 4 8.07 1.11 50.27
CA SER A 4 8.99 1.87 49.42
C SER A 4 9.74 0.99 48.40
N LYS A 5 10.04 -0.27 48.76
CA LYS A 5 10.69 -1.23 47.85
C LYS A 5 9.74 -1.68 46.75
N VAL A 6 8.46 -1.84 47.07
CA VAL A 6 7.40 -2.17 46.10
C VAL A 6 7.19 -1.00 45.13
N THR A 7 7.17 0.24 45.62
CA THR A 7 7.04 1.43 44.76
C THR A 7 8.26 1.59 43.84
N ALA A 8 9.48 1.34 44.33
CA ALA A 8 10.69 1.40 43.52
C ALA A 8 10.75 0.28 42.45
N ALA A 9 10.28 -0.93 42.77
CA ALA A 9 10.19 -2.03 41.82
C ALA A 9 9.15 -1.77 40.72
N LEU A 10 7.99 -1.20 41.08
CA LEU A 10 6.95 -0.78 40.13
C LEU A 10 7.43 0.36 39.24
N ALA A 11 8.12 1.36 39.79
CA ALA A 11 8.72 2.44 39.01
C ALA A 11 9.82 1.94 38.07
N GLY A 12 10.67 1.01 38.53
CA GLY A 12 11.69 0.36 37.70
C GLY A 12 11.08 -0.46 36.55
N ALA A 13 10.03 -1.24 36.84
CA ALA A 13 9.32 -2.02 35.83
C ALA A 13 8.60 -1.14 34.79
N LEU A 14 7.97 -0.05 35.22
CA LEU A 14 7.37 0.94 34.33
C LEU A 14 8.41 1.65 33.47
N THR A 15 9.56 2.01 34.04
CA THR A 15 10.65 2.66 33.30
C THR A 15 11.29 1.70 32.28
N PHE A 16 11.43 0.42 32.64
CA PHE A 16 11.94 -0.62 31.73
C PHE A 16 10.94 -0.94 30.62
N ALA A 17 9.64 -0.97 30.93
CA ALA A 17 8.57 -1.13 29.94
C ALA A 17 8.48 0.07 28.98
N MET A 18 8.69 1.30 29.48
CA MET A 18 8.74 2.52 28.67
C MET A 18 10.02 2.59 27.81
N TYR A 19 11.17 2.14 28.33
CA TYR A 19 12.43 2.08 27.56
C TYR A 19 12.45 0.97 26.51
N SER A 20 11.76 -0.17 26.73
CA SER A 20 11.63 -1.21 25.72
C SER A 20 10.82 -0.79 24.50
N GLY A 21 10.00 0.27 24.61
CA GLY A 21 9.27 0.87 23.48
C GLY A 21 10.09 1.84 22.63
N LEU A 22 11.27 2.27 23.09
CA LEU A 22 12.14 3.23 22.38
C LEU A 22 13.21 2.53 21.50
N GLY A 23 13.30 1.21 21.57
CA GLY A 23 14.39 0.43 20.97
C GLY A 23 14.15 -0.12 19.57
N MET A 24 13.06 0.23 18.87
CA MET A 24 12.72 -0.37 17.56
C MET A 24 12.35 0.72 16.54
N ALA A 25 13.36 1.46 16.08
CA ALA A 25 13.21 2.43 14.99
C ALA A 25 13.74 1.92 13.63
N ALA A 26 14.20 0.67 13.53
CA ALA A 26 14.94 0.22 12.34
C ALA A 26 14.21 -0.77 11.42
N ALA A 27 13.32 -1.62 11.93
CA ALA A 27 12.44 -2.46 11.13
C ALA A 27 11.42 -3.13 12.06
N ASP A 28 10.13 -2.84 11.90
CA ASP A 28 9.09 -3.62 12.56
C ASP A 28 9.08 -5.03 11.92
N PRO A 29 9.33 -6.12 12.67
CA PRO A 29 9.32 -7.48 12.14
C PRO A 29 8.00 -7.87 11.46
N TYR A 30 6.92 -7.15 11.74
CA TYR A 30 5.59 -7.36 11.16
C TYR A 30 5.20 -6.28 10.15
N GLN A 31 6.16 -5.53 9.61
CA GLN A 31 5.89 -4.54 8.58
C GLN A 31 5.43 -5.21 7.28
N LEU A 32 4.11 -5.19 7.05
CA LEU A 32 3.47 -5.75 5.84
C LEU A 32 3.38 -4.73 4.68
N ASN A 33 3.73 -3.47 4.93
CA ASN A 33 3.68 -2.39 3.95
C ASN A 33 5.10 -1.91 3.57
N LEU A 34 5.19 -0.95 2.66
CA LEU A 34 6.45 -0.32 2.28
C LEU A 34 7.16 0.34 3.47
N PRO A 35 8.50 0.43 3.45
CA PRO A 35 9.28 1.23 4.41
C PRO A 35 8.81 2.68 4.47
N GLU A 36 9.08 3.34 5.60
CA GLU A 36 8.74 4.75 5.76
C GLU A 36 9.54 5.61 4.76
N PRO A 37 8.86 6.43 3.92
CA PRO A 37 9.52 7.19 2.87
C PRO A 37 10.43 8.29 3.43
N GLN A 38 11.69 8.30 3.00
CA GLN A 38 12.71 9.27 3.43
C GLN A 38 12.93 10.43 2.43
N THR A 39 12.23 10.42 1.30
CA THR A 39 12.33 11.46 0.26
C THR A 39 10.94 11.85 -0.24
N ILE A 40 10.82 13.03 -0.86
CA ILE A 40 9.56 13.51 -1.44
C ILE A 40 9.05 12.55 -2.52
N ILE A 41 9.95 12.04 -3.36
CA ILE A 41 9.61 11.05 -4.40
C ILE A 41 9.15 9.73 -3.76
N ALA A 42 9.85 9.24 -2.73
CA ALA A 42 9.44 8.04 -2.01
C ALA A 42 8.04 8.21 -1.38
N ARG A 43 7.71 9.41 -0.87
CA ARG A 43 6.39 9.68 -0.32
C ARG A 43 5.30 9.63 -1.39
N GLN A 44 5.55 10.22 -2.56
CA GLN A 44 4.61 10.15 -3.68
C GLN A 44 4.36 8.70 -4.13
N ILE A 45 5.42 7.88 -4.21
CA ILE A 45 5.30 6.46 -4.55
C ILE A 45 4.48 5.71 -3.48
N TYR A 46 4.74 5.97 -2.20
CA TYR A 46 4.01 5.36 -1.09
C TYR A 46 2.51 5.69 -1.14
N ASP A 47 2.17 6.96 -1.38
CA ASP A 47 0.78 7.42 -1.47
C ASP A 47 0.08 6.82 -2.70
N GLN A 48 0.77 6.72 -3.84
CA GLN A 48 0.27 6.08 -5.07
C GLN A 48 0.04 4.58 -4.88
N HIS A 49 0.96 3.88 -4.21
CA HIS A 49 0.81 2.48 -3.85
C HIS A 49 -0.42 2.27 -2.95
N THR A 50 -0.56 3.10 -1.92
CA THR A 50 -1.68 3.01 -0.98
C THR A 50 -3.02 3.27 -1.69
N LEU A 51 -3.09 4.27 -2.57
CA LEU A 51 -4.27 4.56 -3.39
C LEU A 51 -4.60 3.38 -4.31
N ALA A 52 -3.61 2.77 -4.97
CA ALA A 52 -3.82 1.62 -5.83
C ALA A 52 -4.41 0.43 -5.05
N LEU A 53 -3.90 0.15 -3.84
CA LEU A 53 -4.46 -0.90 -2.98
C LEU A 53 -5.92 -0.63 -2.59
N TRP A 54 -6.28 0.60 -2.28
CA TRP A 54 -7.68 0.97 -2.01
C TRP A 54 -8.59 0.77 -3.22
N ILE A 55 -8.14 1.14 -4.43
CA ILE A 55 -8.88 0.89 -5.66
C ILE A 55 -9.07 -0.61 -5.89
N CYS A 56 -8.00 -1.40 -5.74
CA CYS A 56 -8.06 -2.86 -5.85
C CYS A 56 -9.06 -3.45 -4.84
N LEU A 57 -9.08 -2.97 -3.60
CA LEU A 57 -10.02 -3.43 -2.58
C LEU A 57 -11.48 -3.13 -2.94
N VAL A 58 -11.77 -1.92 -3.45
CA VAL A 58 -13.13 -1.56 -3.88
C VAL A 58 -13.59 -2.42 -5.05
N ILE A 59 -12.73 -2.63 -6.05
CA ILE A 59 -13.03 -3.53 -7.18
C ILE A 59 -13.24 -4.96 -6.70
N PHE A 60 -12.38 -5.44 -5.79
CA PHE A 60 -12.49 -6.76 -5.19
C PHE A 60 -13.85 -6.95 -4.50
N ILE A 61 -14.27 -6.01 -3.66
CA ILE A 61 -15.58 -6.07 -2.99
C ILE A 61 -16.71 -6.04 -4.03
N GLY A 62 -16.63 -5.21 -5.07
CA GLY A 62 -17.63 -5.16 -6.13
C GLY A 62 -17.78 -6.48 -6.89
N VAL A 63 -16.67 -7.10 -7.28
CA VAL A 63 -16.66 -8.37 -8.02
C VAL A 63 -17.09 -9.53 -7.12
N PHE A 64 -16.50 -9.67 -5.93
CA PHE A 64 -16.88 -10.75 -5.02
C PHE A 64 -18.31 -10.59 -4.51
N GLY A 65 -18.76 -9.35 -4.23
CA GLY A 65 -20.13 -9.07 -3.83
C GLY A 65 -21.14 -9.47 -4.90
N THR A 66 -20.91 -9.08 -6.16
CA THR A 66 -21.78 -9.48 -7.28
C THR A 66 -21.75 -10.98 -7.54
N MET A 67 -20.59 -11.63 -7.41
CA MET A 67 -20.46 -13.08 -7.49
C MET A 67 -21.26 -13.79 -6.39
N PHE A 68 -21.06 -13.43 -5.12
CA PHE A 68 -21.79 -14.03 -3.99
C PHE A 68 -23.29 -13.80 -4.11
N TYR A 69 -23.71 -12.59 -4.51
CA TYR A 69 -25.11 -12.30 -4.79
C TYR A 69 -25.66 -13.22 -5.89
N SER A 70 -24.94 -13.37 -7.00
CA SER A 70 -25.35 -14.23 -8.12
C SER A 70 -25.50 -15.68 -7.67
N VAL A 71 -24.48 -16.21 -6.99
CA VAL A 71 -24.44 -17.58 -6.47
C VAL A 71 -25.57 -17.84 -5.47
N LEU A 72 -25.90 -16.89 -4.59
CA LEU A 72 -26.94 -17.10 -3.58
C LEU A 72 -28.35 -16.93 -4.14
N LYS A 73 -28.56 -15.99 -5.07
CA LYS A 73 -29.88 -15.66 -5.60
C LYS A 73 -30.31 -16.57 -6.76
N HIS A 74 -29.38 -17.03 -7.60
CA HIS A 74 -29.68 -17.78 -8.83
C HIS A 74 -29.52 -19.30 -8.65
N ARG A 75 -29.69 -19.79 -7.43
CA ARG A 75 -29.55 -21.21 -7.09
C ARG A 75 -30.69 -22.03 -7.66
N LYS A 76 -30.36 -23.21 -8.17
CA LYS A 76 -31.34 -24.19 -8.66
C LYS A 76 -32.31 -24.61 -7.55
N ASP A 77 -31.80 -24.84 -6.34
CA ASP A 77 -32.61 -25.22 -5.17
C ASP A 77 -33.59 -24.13 -4.73
N ALA A 78 -33.29 -22.86 -5.05
CA ALA A 78 -34.18 -21.72 -4.79
C ALA A 78 -35.26 -21.56 -5.87
N GLY A 79 -35.37 -22.50 -6.82
CA GLY A 79 -36.39 -22.47 -7.88
C GLY A 79 -36.10 -21.48 -9.02
N TYR A 80 -34.88 -20.96 -9.12
CA TYR A 80 -34.52 -20.01 -10.17
C TYR A 80 -34.50 -20.69 -11.55
N LYS A 81 -35.24 -20.13 -12.51
CA LYS A 81 -35.23 -20.57 -13.91
C LYS A 81 -34.18 -19.76 -14.67
N ALA A 82 -33.22 -20.46 -15.29
CA ALA A 82 -32.18 -19.82 -16.09
C ALA A 82 -32.81 -19.01 -17.23
N ALA A 83 -32.37 -17.76 -17.39
CA ALA A 83 -32.76 -16.92 -18.51
C ALA A 83 -31.86 -17.19 -19.72
N ASN A 84 -32.41 -17.10 -20.93
CA ASN A 84 -31.68 -17.24 -22.19
C ASN A 84 -31.37 -15.86 -22.78
N PHE A 85 -30.38 -15.17 -22.22
CA PHE A 85 -29.82 -13.96 -22.80
C PHE A 85 -28.31 -14.17 -23.04
N HIS A 86 -27.80 -13.68 -24.16
CA HIS A 86 -26.40 -13.91 -24.56
C HIS A 86 -25.63 -12.63 -24.89
N HIS A 87 -26.32 -11.49 -24.99
CA HIS A 87 -25.67 -10.22 -25.30
C HIS A 87 -26.36 -9.08 -24.55
N SER A 88 -25.57 -8.13 -24.08
CA SER A 88 -26.10 -6.86 -23.58
C SER A 88 -25.10 -5.76 -23.87
N THR A 89 -25.24 -5.15 -25.04
CA THR A 89 -24.35 -4.08 -25.51
C THR A 89 -24.24 -2.93 -24.49
N THR A 90 -25.33 -2.58 -23.81
CA THR A 90 -25.32 -1.54 -22.78
C THR A 90 -24.42 -1.91 -21.59
N VAL A 91 -24.50 -3.14 -21.10
CA VAL A 91 -23.68 -3.58 -19.94
C VAL A 91 -22.22 -3.70 -20.36
N GLU A 92 -21.97 -4.18 -21.59
CA GLU A 92 -20.64 -4.27 -22.20
C GLU A 92 -19.92 -2.92 -22.27
N ILE A 93 -20.64 -1.89 -22.73
CA ILE A 93 -20.11 -0.53 -22.80
C ILE A 93 -19.77 -0.02 -21.39
N ILE A 94 -20.67 -0.21 -20.42
CA ILE A 94 -20.49 0.28 -19.05
C ILE A 94 -19.25 -0.35 -18.40
N TRP A 95 -19.10 -1.68 -18.45
CA TRP A 95 -17.96 -2.33 -17.82
C TRP A 95 -16.63 -2.11 -18.54
N THR A 96 -16.64 -1.58 -19.77
CA THR A 96 -15.42 -1.26 -20.52
C THR A 96 -14.97 0.17 -20.25
N ILE A 97 -15.92 1.10 -20.19
CA ILE A 97 -15.64 2.52 -19.94
C ILE A 97 -15.20 2.77 -18.50
N ILE A 98 -15.80 2.09 -17.51
CA ILE A 98 -15.46 2.31 -16.10
C ILE A 98 -13.97 1.98 -15.82
N PRO A 99 -13.44 0.80 -16.16
CA PRO A 99 -12.02 0.49 -15.97
C PRO A 99 -11.09 1.43 -16.74
N PHE A 100 -11.48 1.85 -17.94
CA PHE A 100 -10.70 2.80 -18.74
C PHE A 100 -10.46 4.11 -17.98
N PHE A 101 -11.51 4.73 -17.44
CA PHE A 101 -11.36 5.99 -16.70
C PHE A 101 -10.62 5.83 -15.37
N ILE A 102 -10.77 4.69 -14.68
CA ILE A 102 -9.99 4.40 -13.47
C ILE A 102 -8.49 4.41 -13.79
N LEU A 103 -8.08 3.73 -14.86
CA LEU A 103 -6.68 3.69 -15.29
C LEU A 103 -6.13 5.07 -15.69
N VAL A 104 -6.91 5.84 -16.46
CA VAL A 104 -6.52 7.21 -16.84
C VAL A 104 -6.31 8.10 -15.61
N GLY A 105 -7.20 8.01 -14.62
CA GLY A 105 -7.08 8.75 -13.37
C GLY A 105 -5.81 8.41 -12.58
N MET A 106 -5.42 7.13 -12.57
CA MET A 106 -4.18 6.67 -11.91
C MET A 106 -2.92 7.05 -12.69
N ALA A 107 -2.99 7.08 -14.02
CA ALA A 107 -1.83 7.36 -14.87
C ALA A 107 -1.30 8.79 -14.71
N TYR A 108 -2.19 9.76 -14.46
CA TYR A 108 -1.80 11.17 -14.32
C TYR A 108 -0.80 11.43 -13.18
N PRO A 109 -1.10 11.12 -11.90
CA PRO A 109 -0.16 11.34 -10.80
C PRO A 109 1.11 10.48 -10.97
N ALA A 110 0.98 9.24 -11.44
CA ALA A 110 2.13 8.35 -11.67
C ALA A 110 3.13 8.95 -12.65
N THR A 111 2.64 9.53 -13.75
CA THR A 111 3.49 10.17 -14.77
C THR A 111 4.22 11.38 -14.21
N LYS A 112 3.55 12.21 -13.39
CA LYS A 112 4.17 13.36 -12.71
C LYS A 112 5.34 12.92 -11.82
N THR A 113 5.16 11.86 -11.03
CA THR A 113 6.22 11.33 -10.15
C THR A 113 7.39 10.77 -10.94
N ILE A 114 7.14 10.07 -12.05
CA ILE A 114 8.22 9.56 -12.93
C ILE A 114 9.03 10.70 -13.53
N ILE A 115 8.37 11.77 -13.99
CA ILE A 115 9.06 12.94 -14.53
C ILE A 115 9.93 13.60 -13.45
N ALA A 116 9.39 13.79 -12.24
CA ALA A 116 10.11 14.39 -11.12
C ALA A 116 11.31 13.52 -10.67
N MET A 117 11.19 12.20 -10.70
CA MET A 117 12.27 11.27 -10.37
C MET A 117 13.43 11.31 -11.39
N LYS A 118 13.15 11.69 -12.64
CA LYS A 118 14.16 11.79 -13.70
C LYS A 118 14.84 13.15 -13.77
N ASP A 119 14.36 14.14 -13.01
CA ASP A 119 14.99 15.45 -12.96
C ASP A 119 16.22 15.39 -12.04
N THR A 120 17.40 15.53 -12.63
CA THR A 120 18.69 15.54 -11.92
C THR A 120 19.37 16.91 -12.02
N SER A 121 18.61 17.94 -12.36
CA SER A 121 19.15 19.30 -12.56
C SER A 121 19.55 19.92 -11.22
N SER A 122 20.64 20.69 -11.22
CA SER A 122 21.09 21.50 -10.07
C SER A 122 21.28 20.73 -8.74
N PRO A 123 22.18 19.72 -8.68
CA PRO A 123 22.48 19.04 -7.43
C PRO A 123 23.30 19.94 -6.48
N ASP A 124 22.95 19.94 -5.19
CA ASP A 124 23.76 20.58 -4.14
C ASP A 124 25.07 19.83 -3.87
N ILE A 125 25.05 18.50 -4.00
CA ILE A 125 26.20 17.60 -3.82
C ILE A 125 26.18 16.55 -4.93
N THR A 126 27.34 16.27 -5.52
CA THR A 126 27.51 15.21 -6.52
C THR A 126 28.36 14.09 -5.94
N ILE A 127 27.80 12.88 -5.84
CA ILE A 127 28.53 11.70 -5.36
C ILE A 127 28.66 10.71 -6.52
N LYS A 128 29.88 10.33 -6.88
CA LYS A 128 30.14 9.27 -7.85
C LYS A 128 30.27 7.94 -7.12
N THR A 129 29.35 7.02 -7.42
CA THR A 129 29.36 5.66 -6.86
C THR A 129 29.95 4.68 -7.88
N THR A 130 31.02 3.96 -7.51
CA THR A 130 31.66 2.92 -8.34
C THR A 130 31.41 1.54 -7.73
N GLY A 131 30.79 0.63 -8.49
CA GLY A 131 30.58 -0.75 -8.08
C GLY A 131 31.80 -1.63 -8.36
N TYR A 132 32.25 -2.36 -7.35
CA TYR A 132 33.26 -3.42 -7.47
C TYR A 132 32.65 -4.77 -7.03
N GLN A 133 33.38 -5.86 -7.23
CA GLN A 133 32.96 -7.18 -6.78
C GLN A 133 32.72 -7.18 -5.25
N TRP A 134 31.45 -7.30 -4.84
CA TRP A 134 30.96 -7.25 -3.45
C TRP A 134 31.32 -6.00 -2.64
N LYS A 135 31.57 -4.84 -3.28
CA LYS A 135 31.79 -3.57 -2.56
C LYS A 135 31.42 -2.37 -3.42
N TRP A 136 31.21 -1.22 -2.78
CA TRP A 136 30.93 0.07 -3.42
C TRP A 136 31.99 1.08 -2.99
N GLY A 137 32.47 1.90 -3.93
CA GLY A 137 33.33 3.06 -3.67
C GLY A 137 32.55 4.36 -3.92
N TYR A 138 32.88 5.41 -3.18
CA TYR A 138 32.19 6.70 -3.24
C TYR A 138 33.22 7.83 -3.34
N ASP A 139 33.14 8.63 -4.40
CA ASP A 139 33.89 9.86 -4.56
C ASP A 139 32.92 11.05 -4.39
N TYR A 140 33.34 12.10 -3.68
CA TYR A 140 32.56 13.29 -3.35
C TYR A 140 33.10 14.52 -4.08
#